data_AF-A0AAJ5F166-F1
#
_entry.id   AF-A0AAJ5F166-F1
#
_cell.length_a   1.000
_cell.length_b   1.000
_cell.length_c   1.000
_cell.angle_alpha   90.00
_cell.angle_beta   90.00
_cell.angle_gamma   90.00
#
_symmetry.space_group_name_H-M   'P 1'
#
loop_
_entity.id
_entity.type
_entity.pdbx_description
1 polymer ?
#
loop_
_entity_poly.entity_id
_entity_poly.type
_entity_poly.pdbx_seq_one_letter_code
_entity_poly.pdbx_strand_id
1 'polypeptide(L)'
;MDAASRILSELATRERALDAQLEAARAEAQREIEAAEAQAARMQQEAQAQATQMRREFEQVLAEQTERIRSEARANAQQEVSAVQARSVGKLGAAVEGILRAVLP
;
A
#
# COMPACT_ATOMS: atom_id res chain seq x y z
N MET A 1 50.19 -12.53 -59.70
CA MET A 1 49.40 -12.31 -58.47
C MET A 1 48.01 -11.86 -58.88
N ASP A 2 47.11 -12.85 -59.00
CA ASP A 2 45.82 -12.76 -59.68
C ASP A 2 44.80 -11.88 -58.96
N ALA A 3 43.94 -11.22 -59.75
CA ALA A 3 42.81 -10.42 -59.26
C ALA A 3 41.92 -11.18 -58.25
N ALA A 4 41.79 -12.50 -58.42
CA ALA A 4 41.08 -13.38 -57.51
C ALA A 4 41.64 -13.38 -56.07
N SER A 5 42.98 -13.31 -55.92
CA SER A 5 43.62 -13.28 -54.59
C SER A 5 43.36 -11.96 -53.85
N ARG A 6 43.28 -10.83 -54.58
CA ARG A 6 42.93 -9.54 -53.98
C ARG A 6 41.48 -9.50 -53.51
N ILE A 7 40.55 -10.00 -54.33
CA ILE A 7 39.13 -10.08 -53.98
C ILE A 7 38.91 -10.93 -52.73
N LEU A 8 39.59 -12.08 -52.62
CA LEU A 8 39.52 -12.92 -51.42
C LEU A 8 40.09 -12.23 -50.18
N SER A 9 41.19 -11.49 -50.32
CA SER A 9 41.77 -10.73 -49.18
C SER A 9 40.88 -9.58 -48.73
N GLU A 10 40.19 -8.91 -49.66
CA GLU A 10 39.26 -7.85 -49.35
C GLU A 10 37.99 -8.39 -48.69
N LEU A 11 37.46 -9.52 -49.20
CA LEU A 11 36.32 -10.22 -48.61
C LEU A 11 36.62 -10.67 -47.17
N ALA A 12 37.77 -11.30 -46.95
CA ALA A 12 38.20 -11.73 -45.61
C ALA A 12 38.47 -10.56 -44.65
N THR A 13 38.77 -9.36 -45.17
CA THR A 13 38.91 -8.15 -44.34
C THR A 13 37.55 -7.58 -43.98
N ARG A 14 36.60 -7.57 -44.93
CA ARG A 14 35.22 -7.14 -44.69
C ARG A 14 34.49 -8.08 -43.73
N GLU A 15 34.67 -9.40 -43.88
CA GLU A 15 34.10 -10.41 -42.98
C GLU A 15 34.56 -10.19 -41.53
N ARG A 16 35.88 -10.06 -41.30
CA ARG A 16 36.42 -9.75 -39.98
C ARG A 16 35.91 -8.43 -39.40
N ALA A 17 35.70 -7.41 -40.24
CA ALA A 17 35.14 -6.14 -39.81
C ALA A 17 33.66 -6.27 -39.42
N LEU A 18 32.88 -7.08 -40.15
CA LEU A 18 31.48 -7.36 -39.83
C LEU A 18 31.36 -8.19 -38.55
N ASP A 19 32.20 -9.20 -38.36
CA ASP A 19 32.23 -10.00 -37.12
C ASP A 19 32.55 -9.12 -35.90
N ALA A 20 33.55 -8.23 -36.02
CA ALA A 20 33.88 -7.29 -34.96
C ALA A 20 32.72 -6.33 -34.63
N GLN A 21 31.99 -5.86 -35.65
CA GLN A 21 30.80 -5.03 -35.45
C GLN A 21 29.66 -5.80 -34.79
N LEU A 22 29.47 -7.06 -35.19
CA LEU A 22 28.43 -7.93 -34.62
C LEU A 22 28.70 -8.19 -33.13
N GLU A 23 29.94 -8.52 -32.77
CA GLU A 23 30.32 -8.75 -31.37
C GLU A 23 30.23 -7.46 -30.53
N ALA A 24 30.59 -6.31 -31.09
CA ALA A 24 30.39 -5.03 -30.44
C ALA A 24 28.90 -4.73 -30.18
N ALA A 25 28.05 -4.94 -31.18
CA ALA A 25 26.60 -4.74 -31.07
C ALA A 25 25.97 -5.70 -30.05
N ARG A 26 26.42 -6.96 -30.00
CA ARG A 26 25.98 -7.94 -28.98
C ARG A 26 26.37 -7.51 -27.57
N ALA A 27 27.61 -7.06 -27.39
CA ALA A 27 28.07 -6.58 -26.10
C ALA A 27 27.33 -5.32 -25.64
N GLU A 28 26.99 -4.42 -26.55
CA GLU A 28 26.19 -3.24 -26.26
C GLU A 28 24.76 -3.62 -25.87
N ALA A 29 24.08 -4.45 -26.66
CA ALA A 29 22.74 -4.94 -26.34
C ALA A 29 22.68 -5.66 -24.99
N GLN A 30 23.70 -6.46 -24.66
CA GLN A 30 23.78 -7.13 -23.36
C GLN A 30 23.90 -6.12 -22.20
N ARG A 31 24.71 -5.07 -22.36
CA ARG A 31 24.82 -4.00 -21.35
C ARG A 31 23.52 -3.23 -21.18
N GLU A 32 22.79 -2.98 -22.27
CA GLU A 32 21.48 -2.33 -22.21
C GLU A 32 20.46 -3.18 -21.45
N ILE A 33 20.43 -4.50 -21.71
CA ILE A 33 19.58 -5.44 -20.98
C ILE A 33 19.93 -5.44 -19.49
N GLU A 34 21.21 -5.58 -19.14
CA GLU A 34 21.66 -5.58 -17.74
C GLU A 34 21.30 -4.27 -17.02
N ALA A 35 21.44 -3.13 -17.70
CA ALA A 35 21.05 -1.84 -17.16
C ALA A 35 19.53 -1.74 -16.95
N ALA A 36 18.74 -2.24 -17.90
CA ALA A 36 17.28 -2.25 -17.80
C ALA A 36 16.80 -3.19 -16.68
N GLU A 37 17.40 -4.37 -16.53
CA GLU A 37 17.09 -5.31 -15.44
C GLU A 37 17.44 -4.72 -14.07
N ALA A 38 18.59 -4.06 -13.95
CA ALA A 38 18.98 -3.38 -12.72
C ALA A 38 18.02 -2.25 -12.35
N GLN A 39 17.54 -1.48 -13.34
CA GLN A 39 16.53 -0.44 -13.13
C GLN A 39 15.18 -1.05 -12.72
N ALA A 40 14.74 -2.12 -13.38
CA ALA A 40 13.50 -2.82 -13.03
C ALA A 40 13.54 -3.37 -11.61
N ALA A 41 14.65 -3.98 -11.20
CA ALA A 41 14.83 -4.47 -9.84
C ALA A 41 14.77 -3.35 -8.80
N ARG A 42 15.39 -2.19 -9.08
CA ARG A 42 15.30 -1.01 -8.20
C ARG A 42 13.88 -0.49 -8.08
N MET A 43 13.18 -0.33 -9.21
CA MET A 43 11.78 0.11 -9.22
C MET A 43 10.88 -0.85 -8.43
N GLN A 44 11.10 -2.16 -8.55
CA GLN A 44 10.34 -3.14 -7.77
C GLN A 44 10.60 -3.02 -6.27
N GLN A 45 11.87 -2.85 -5.86
CA GLN A 45 12.23 -2.66 -4.45
C GLN A 45 11.63 -1.36 -3.87
N GLU A 46 11.70 -0.26 -4.63
CA GLU A 46 11.11 1.02 -4.24
C GLU A 46 9.59 0.91 -4.11
N ALA A 47 8.92 0.27 -5.06
CA ALA A 47 7.47 0.06 -5.01
C ALA A 47 7.06 -0.79 -3.78
N GLN A 48 7.82 -1.84 -3.46
CA GLN A 48 7.57 -2.66 -2.27
C GLN A 48 7.78 -1.87 -0.97
N ALA A 49 8.82 -1.04 -0.91
CA ALA A 49 9.08 -0.17 0.24
C ALA A 49 7.94 0.85 0.43
N GLN A 50 7.49 1.49 -0.66
CA GLN A 50 6.36 2.43 -0.63
C GLN A 50 5.06 1.74 -0.21
N ALA A 51 4.75 0.56 -0.74
CA ALA A 51 3.56 -0.19 -0.36
C ALA A 51 3.59 -0.60 1.13
N THR A 52 4.75 -1.00 1.63
CA THR A 52 4.93 -1.34 3.05
C THR A 52 4.76 -0.11 3.94
N GLN A 53 5.31 1.04 3.54
CA GLN A 53 5.17 2.30 4.27
C GLN A 53 3.70 2.74 4.32
N MET A 54 3.02 2.77 3.16
CA MET A 54 1.60 3.11 3.06
C MET A 54 0.74 2.19 3.92
N ARG A 55 1.03 0.89 3.95
CA ARG A 55 0.32 -0.06 4.81
C ARG A 55 0.49 0.28 6.29
N ARG A 56 1.70 0.62 6.74
CA ARG A 56 1.95 1.01 8.15
C ARG A 56 1.22 2.29 8.52
N GLU A 57 1.25 3.29 7.66
CA GLU A 57 0.52 4.55 7.85
C GLU A 57 -0.99 4.30 7.95
N PHE A 58 -1.53 3.46 7.07
CA PHE A 58 -2.94 3.10 7.09
C PHE A 58 -3.33 2.34 8.36
N GLU A 59 -2.50 1.39 8.81
CA GLU A 59 -2.72 0.65 10.07
C GLU A 59 -2.71 1.60 11.29
N GLN A 60 -1.83 2.61 11.31
CA GLN A 60 -1.81 3.63 12.37
C GLN A 60 -3.07 4.49 12.35
N VAL A 61 -3.46 5.00 11.18
CA VAL A 61 -4.69 5.80 11.03
C VAL A 61 -5.91 4.99 11.46
N LEU A 62 -6.01 3.73 11.03
CA LEU A 62 -7.12 2.85 11.45
C LEU A 62 -7.16 2.64 12.96
N ALA A 63 -6.01 2.44 13.61
CA ALA A 63 -5.94 2.27 15.06
C ALA A 63 -6.42 3.54 15.78
N GLU A 64 -5.96 4.71 15.35
CA GLU A 64 -6.38 6.00 15.92
C GLU A 64 -7.88 6.24 15.74
N GLN A 65 -8.41 6.05 14.52
CA GLN A 65 -9.83 6.23 14.23
C GLN A 65 -10.69 5.24 15.02
N THR A 66 -10.24 3.99 15.17
CA THR A 66 -10.95 2.98 15.96
C THR A 66 -11.02 3.38 17.43
N GLU A 67 -9.93 3.86 18.01
CA GLU A 67 -9.92 4.29 19.41
C GLU A 67 -10.78 5.54 19.61
N ARG A 68 -10.72 6.49 18.67
CA ARG A 68 -11.60 7.66 18.66
C ARG A 68 -13.08 7.25 18.65
N ILE A 69 -13.50 6.40 17.71
CA ILE A 69 -14.88 5.92 17.62
C ILE A 69 -15.29 5.20 18.91
N ARG A 70 -14.42 4.37 19.49
CA ARG A 70 -14.70 3.67 20.75
C ARG A 70 -14.88 4.63 21.92
N SER A 71 -14.03 5.64 22.04
CA SER A 71 -14.12 6.64 23.11
C SER A 71 -15.38 7.49 22.98
N GLU A 72 -15.72 7.94 21.77
CA GLU A 72 -16.96 8.67 21.47
C GLU A 72 -18.20 7.82 21.77
N ALA A 73 -18.20 6.54 21.36
CA ALA A 73 -19.30 5.63 21.64
C ALA A 73 -19.50 5.38 23.15
N ARG A 74 -18.41 5.24 23.92
CA ARG A 74 -18.47 5.11 25.38
C ARG A 74 -19.03 6.37 26.05
N ALA A 75 -18.58 7.55 25.62
CA ALA A 75 -19.08 8.82 26.14
C ALA A 75 -20.58 8.98 25.87
N ASN A 76 -21.03 8.67 24.64
CA ASN A 76 -22.43 8.72 24.26
C ASN A 76 -23.28 7.73 25.08
N ALA A 77 -22.82 6.48 25.23
CA ALA A 77 -23.53 5.49 26.05
C ALA A 77 -23.67 5.94 27.52
N GLN A 78 -22.62 6.55 28.09
CA GLN A 78 -22.68 7.07 29.46
C GLN A 78 -23.65 8.26 29.59
N GLN A 79 -23.70 9.14 28.58
CA GLN A 79 -24.67 10.23 28.52
C GLN A 79 -26.11 9.69 28.42
N GLU A 80 -26.35 8.69 27.58
CA GLU A 80 -27.68 8.06 27.46
C GLU A 80 -28.14 7.41 28.76
N VAL A 81 -27.26 6.64 29.41
CA VAL A 81 -27.56 5.99 30.70
C VAL A 81 -27.89 7.04 31.77
N SER A 82 -27.07 8.10 31.88
CA SER A 82 -27.33 9.17 32.86
C SER A 82 -28.63 9.93 32.56
N ALA A 83 -28.94 10.17 31.29
CA ALA A 83 -30.21 10.78 30.88
C ALA A 83 -31.42 9.88 31.19
N VAL A 84 -31.32 8.56 30.96
CA VAL A 84 -32.35 7.60 31.36
C VAL A 84 -32.52 7.57 32.87
N GLN A 85 -31.43 7.51 33.63
CA GLN A 85 -31.47 7.49 35.09
C GLN A 85 -32.12 8.75 35.66
N ALA A 86 -31.76 9.94 35.17
CA ALA A 86 -32.36 11.21 35.58
C ALA A 86 -33.87 11.25 35.29
N ARG A 87 -34.30 10.80 34.10
CA ARG A 87 -35.73 10.70 33.74
C ARG A 87 -36.49 9.71 34.63
N SER A 88 -35.87 8.58 34.96
CA SER A 88 -36.48 7.54 35.80
C SER A 88 -36.65 8.01 37.24
N VAL A 89 -35.65 8.69 37.82
CA VAL A 89 -35.73 9.26 39.17
C VAL A 89 -36.87 10.28 39.26
N GLY A 90 -37.04 11.14 38.25
CA GLY A 90 -38.14 12.11 38.23
C GLY A 90 -39.54 11.49 38.18
N LYS A 91 -39.68 10.29 37.61
CA LYS A 91 -40.97 9.56 37.52
C LYS A 91 -41.22 8.62 38.71
N LEU A 92 -40.19 8.29 39.47
CA LEU A 92 -40.23 7.32 40.56
C LEU A 92 -41.17 7.77 41.68
N GLY A 93 -41.14 9.04 42.06
CA GLY A 93 -42.05 9.60 43.08
C GLY A 93 -43.53 9.46 42.70
N ALA A 94 -43.88 9.89 41.48
CA ALA A 94 -45.25 9.80 40.97
C ALA A 94 -45.74 8.34 40.82
N ALA A 95 -44.85 7.44 40.41
CA ALA A 95 -45.16 6.01 40.32
C ALA A 95 -45.41 5.38 41.71
N VAL A 96 -44.57 5.71 42.70
CA VAL A 96 -44.74 5.21 44.09
C VAL A 96 -46.03 5.73 44.71
N GLU A 97 -46.35 7.01 44.52
CA GLU A 97 -47.59 7.61 45.02
C GLU A 97 -48.83 6.98 44.37
N GLY A 98 -48.78 6.72 43.05
CA GLY A 98 -49.84 6.01 42.34
C GLY A 98 -50.06 4.58 42.84
N ILE A 99 -49.00 3.84 43.13
CA ILE A 99 -49.08 2.48 43.70
C ILE A 99 -49.65 2.54 45.12
N LEU A 100 -49.14 3.42 45.99
CA LEU A 100 -49.62 3.55 47.36
C LEU A 100 -51.12 3.87 47.40
N ARG A 101 -51.59 4.77 46.53
CA ARG A 101 -53.02 5.11 46.43
C ARG A 101 -53.89 3.96 45.91
N ALA A 102 -53.33 3.06 45.09
CA ALA A 102 -54.05 1.91 44.56
C ALA A 102 -54.07 0.71 45.53
N VAL A 103 -53.13 0.64 46.47
CA VAL A 103 -52.96 -0.50 47.40
C VAL A 103 -53.48 -0.18 48.81
N LEU A 104 -53.63 1.09 49.18
CA LEU A 104 -54.29 1.48 50.43
C LEU A 104 -55.83 1.45 50.27
N PRO A 105 -56.57 0.79 51.19
CA PRO A 105 -58.03 0.73 51.16
C PRO A 105 -58.71 2.08 51.42
#